data_AF-A0A8S9ZVS4-F1
#
_entry.id   AF-A0A8S9ZVS4-F1
#
_cell.length_a   1.000
_cell.length_b   1.000
_cell.length_c   1.000
_cell.angle_alpha   90.00
_cell.angle_beta   90.00
_cell.angle_gamma   90.00
#
_symmetry.space_group_name_H-M   'P 1'
#
loop_
_entity.id
_entity.type
_entity.pdbx_description
1 polymer ?
#
loop_
_entity_poly.entity_id
_entity_poly.type
_entity_poly.pdbx_seq_one_letter_code
_entity_poly.pdbx_strand_id
1 'polypeptide(L)'
;MWELSPESEITECSKNIMSHLLRSNAQMYQFFNLLGLNDRDILLSSTFNRQSANFAIVLDFVLTNLNNEAQKVCLALQCLGARHARLPWPIEPHHWALFTRCFEDNPPKEVFQNAEGHDLWKIMINFIIIQMRLGYERTMDNNYRQNSAPPPGTPIPTSRLGICENKFQRRESAKQELKERSESIGPLGRKF
;
A
#
# COMPACT_ATOMS: atom_id res chain seq x y z
N MET A 1 -3.54 -10.34 -19.72
CA MET A 1 -5.01 -10.28 -19.60
C MET A 1 -5.49 -9.25 -18.55
N TRP A 2 -4.66 -8.88 -17.56
CA TRP A 2 -4.93 -7.73 -16.64
C TRP A 2 -4.39 -6.39 -17.14
N GLU A 3 -3.31 -6.37 -17.93
CA GLU A 3 -2.76 -5.14 -18.56
C GLU A 3 -3.77 -4.35 -19.40
N LEU A 4 -4.97 -4.90 -19.61
CA LEU A 4 -6.08 -4.32 -20.34
C LEU A 4 -7.14 -3.68 -19.43
N SER A 5 -7.13 -3.93 -18.11
CA SER A 5 -8.09 -3.34 -17.18
C SER A 5 -7.84 -1.84 -17.06
N PRO A 6 -8.84 -0.99 -17.40
CA PRO A 6 -8.75 0.44 -17.20
C PRO A 6 -8.37 0.83 -15.77
N GLU A 7 -7.65 1.95 -15.63
CA GLU A 7 -7.30 2.55 -14.32
C GLU A 7 -8.53 2.73 -13.40
N SER A 8 -9.70 2.97 -13.99
CA SER A 8 -10.98 3.07 -13.28
C SER A 8 -11.37 1.79 -12.55
N GLU A 9 -11.07 0.61 -13.11
CA GLU A 9 -11.39 -0.67 -12.48
C GLU A 9 -10.47 -0.98 -11.32
N ILE A 10 -9.16 -0.71 -11.45
CA ILE A 10 -8.20 -0.85 -10.34
C ILE A 10 -8.59 0.08 -9.19
N THR A 11 -9.04 1.30 -9.53
CA THR A 11 -9.53 2.27 -8.55
C THR A 11 -10.80 1.78 -7.85
N GLU A 12 -11.78 1.27 -8.59
CA GLU A 12 -13.03 0.71 -8.05
C GLU A 12 -12.75 -0.51 -7.15
N CYS A 13 -11.95 -1.45 -7.65
CA CYS A 13 -11.44 -2.61 -6.92
C CYS A 13 -10.82 -2.19 -5.58
N SER A 14 -9.94 -1.19 -5.60
CA SER A 14 -9.24 -0.72 -4.39
C SER A 14 -10.18 -0.07 -3.36
N LYS A 15 -11.22 0.65 -3.81
CA LYS A 15 -12.27 1.18 -2.94
C LYS A 15 -13.14 0.07 -2.35
N ASN A 16 -13.42 -0.98 -3.11
CA ASN A 16 -14.17 -2.14 -2.63
C ASN A 16 -13.37 -2.91 -1.57
N ILE A 17 -12.07 -3.11 -1.78
CA ILE A 17 -11.16 -3.70 -0.79
C ILE A 17 -11.18 -2.89 0.51
N MET A 18 -11.02 -1.56 0.43
CA MET A 18 -11.03 -0.69 1.61
C MET A 18 -12.37 -0.76 2.36
N SER A 19 -13.48 -0.75 1.63
CA SER A 19 -14.82 -0.87 2.21
C SER A 19 -15.04 -2.22 2.90
N HIS A 20 -14.59 -3.31 2.25
CA HIS A 20 -14.68 -4.66 2.79
C HIS A 20 -13.85 -4.81 4.06
N LEU A 21 -12.63 -4.28 4.06
CA LEU A 21 -11.75 -4.30 5.21
C LEU A 21 -12.37 -3.59 6.42
N LEU A 22 -12.89 -2.38 6.24
CA LEU A 22 -13.53 -1.62 7.31
C LEU A 22 -14.69 -2.41 7.92
N ARG A 23 -15.59 -2.94 7.09
CA ARG A 23 -16.78 -3.69 7.56
C ARG A 23 -16.45 -5.04 8.21
N SER A 24 -15.27 -5.60 7.94
CA SER A 24 -14.90 -6.93 8.44
C SER A 24 -14.38 -6.94 9.87
N ASN A 25 -13.83 -5.83 10.37
CA ASN A 25 -13.35 -5.73 11.75
C ASN A 25 -13.40 -4.28 12.24
N ALA A 26 -14.08 -4.05 13.37
CA ALA A 26 -14.22 -2.72 13.98
C ALA A 26 -12.88 -2.00 14.25
N GLN A 27 -11.80 -2.75 14.53
CA GLN A 27 -10.46 -2.18 14.72
C GLN A 27 -9.90 -1.51 13.46
N MET A 28 -10.36 -1.90 12.26
CA MET A 28 -9.92 -1.28 11.02
C MET A 28 -10.32 0.19 10.94
N TYR A 29 -11.49 0.56 11.48
CA TYR A 29 -11.88 1.97 11.59
C TYR A 29 -10.90 2.76 12.45
N GLN A 30 -10.33 2.17 13.50
CA GLN A 30 -9.31 2.82 14.33
C GLN A 30 -7.99 2.95 13.58
N PHE A 31 -7.56 1.89 12.89
CA PHE A 31 -6.30 1.87 12.14
C PHE A 31 -6.22 2.98 11.09
N PHE A 32 -7.36 3.30 10.47
CA PHE A 32 -7.47 4.33 9.46
C PHE A 32 -7.99 5.67 9.99
N ASN A 33 -8.18 5.84 11.29
CA ASN A 33 -8.73 7.07 11.88
C ASN A 33 -10.09 7.48 11.29
N LEU A 34 -10.99 6.50 11.19
CA LEU A 34 -12.36 6.61 10.65
C LEU A 34 -13.43 6.24 11.70
N LEU A 35 -13.04 6.03 12.95
CA LEU A 35 -13.95 5.65 14.03
C LEU A 35 -15.00 6.74 14.27
N GLY A 36 -16.27 6.35 14.38
CA GLY A 36 -17.39 7.26 14.67
C GLY A 36 -17.97 7.97 13.45
N LEU A 37 -17.38 7.81 12.27
CA LEU A 37 -17.96 8.30 11.02
C LEU A 37 -19.02 7.31 10.50
N ASN A 38 -20.07 7.83 9.87
CA ASN A 38 -21.04 7.00 9.15
C ASN A 38 -20.52 6.64 7.74
N ASP A 39 -21.15 5.67 7.08
CA ASP A 39 -20.76 5.18 5.75
C ASP A 39 -20.64 6.29 4.70
N ARG A 40 -21.55 7.26 4.70
CA ARG A 40 -21.53 8.38 3.75
C ARG A 40 -20.30 9.27 3.97
N ASP A 41 -20.02 9.62 5.21
CA ASP A 41 -18.88 10.48 5.57
C ASP A 41 -17.55 9.77 5.34
N ILE A 42 -17.49 8.46 5.55
CA ILE A 42 -16.30 7.65 5.24
C ILE A 42 -15.97 7.71 3.76
N LEU A 43 -16.95 7.48 2.87
CA LEU A 43 -16.74 7.47 1.42
C LEU A 43 -16.26 8.83 0.89
N LEU A 44 -16.68 9.92 1.53
CA LEU A 44 -16.26 11.28 1.20
C LEU A 44 -14.95 11.70 1.89
N SER A 45 -14.48 10.93 2.88
CA SER A 45 -13.28 11.29 3.64
C SER A 45 -12.01 11.23 2.79
N SER A 46 -11.11 12.18 3.01
CA SER A 46 -9.80 12.19 2.35
C SER A 46 -8.95 10.97 2.74
N THR A 47 -9.12 10.45 3.96
CA THR A 47 -8.41 9.27 4.42
C THR A 47 -8.84 8.02 3.68
N PHE A 48 -10.15 7.76 3.54
CA PHE A 48 -10.64 6.62 2.76
C PHE A 48 -10.14 6.66 1.31
N ASN A 49 -10.28 7.81 0.65
CA ASN A 49 -9.87 7.97 -0.75
C ASN A 49 -8.36 7.83 -0.92
N ARG A 50 -7.55 8.40 -0.01
CA ARG A 50 -6.09 8.27 -0.03
C ARG A 50 -5.64 6.82 0.18
N GLN A 51 -6.23 6.10 1.14
CA GLN A 51 -5.83 4.71 1.40
C GLN A 51 -6.26 3.77 0.28
N SER A 52 -7.46 3.96 -0.28
CA SER A 52 -7.90 3.23 -1.47
C SER A 52 -6.96 3.50 -2.66
N ALA A 53 -6.54 4.75 -2.87
CA ALA A 53 -5.57 5.07 -3.92
C ALA A 53 -4.19 4.42 -3.66
N ASN A 54 -3.73 4.35 -2.40
CA ASN A 54 -2.50 3.63 -2.07
C ASN A 54 -2.59 2.14 -2.41
N PHE A 55 -3.74 1.49 -2.20
CA PHE A 55 -3.94 0.10 -2.62
C PHE A 55 -3.84 -0.03 -4.13
N ALA A 56 -4.48 0.87 -4.89
CA ALA A 56 -4.41 0.89 -6.35
C ALA A 56 -2.96 1.02 -6.85
N ILE A 57 -2.18 1.92 -6.25
CA ILE A 57 -0.77 2.14 -6.59
C ILE A 57 0.06 0.88 -6.35
N VAL A 58 -0.16 0.16 -5.25
CA VAL A 58 0.58 -1.08 -4.96
C VAL A 58 0.23 -2.17 -5.97
N LEU A 59 -1.07 -2.34 -6.28
CA LEU A 59 -1.53 -3.31 -7.26
C LEU A 59 -0.93 -3.02 -8.64
N ASP A 60 -1.07 -1.78 -9.13
CA ASP A 60 -0.53 -1.32 -10.40
C ASP A 60 0.99 -1.50 -10.50
N PHE A 61 1.72 -1.15 -9.43
CA PHE A 61 3.16 -1.36 -9.35
C PHE A 61 3.54 -2.83 -9.50
N VAL A 62 2.85 -3.74 -8.81
CA VAL A 62 3.16 -5.18 -8.89
C VAL A 62 2.87 -5.68 -10.30
N LEU A 63 1.69 -5.38 -10.83
CA LEU A 63 1.27 -5.82 -12.16
C LEU A 63 2.23 -5.36 -13.26
N THR A 64 2.66 -4.09 -13.20
CA THR A 64 3.54 -3.50 -14.21
C THR A 64 4.95 -4.08 -14.18
N ASN A 65 5.44 -4.50 -13.01
CA ASN A 65 6.87 -4.77 -12.82
C ASN A 65 7.19 -6.25 -12.54
N LEU A 66 6.21 -7.09 -12.16
CA LEU A 66 6.49 -8.44 -11.66
C LEU A 66 7.19 -9.35 -12.67
N ASN A 67 6.83 -9.26 -13.95
CA ASN A 67 7.39 -10.12 -15.00
C ASN A 67 8.87 -9.83 -15.30
N ASN A 68 9.29 -8.56 -15.20
CA ASN A 68 10.62 -8.11 -15.65
C ASN A 68 11.54 -7.74 -14.49
N GLU A 69 10.99 -7.29 -13.37
CA GLU A 69 11.72 -6.73 -12.23
C GLU A 69 11.28 -7.36 -10.90
N ALA A 70 11.03 -8.68 -10.87
CA ALA A 70 10.52 -9.39 -9.69
C ALA A 70 11.29 -9.08 -8.39
N GLN A 71 12.63 -9.01 -8.43
CA GLN A 71 13.45 -8.68 -7.26
C GLN A 71 13.16 -7.26 -6.72
N LYS A 72 13.00 -6.28 -7.61
CA LYS A 72 12.65 -4.90 -7.26
C LYS A 72 11.26 -4.83 -6.63
N VAL A 73 10.31 -5.61 -7.15
CA VAL A 73 8.97 -5.71 -6.58
C VAL A 73 9.03 -6.28 -5.16
N CYS A 74 9.75 -7.39 -4.94
CA CYS A 74 9.94 -7.98 -3.61
C CYS A 74 10.54 -6.96 -2.62
N LEU A 75 11.61 -6.27 -3.01
CA LEU A 75 12.26 -5.27 -2.16
C LEU A 75 11.34 -4.09 -1.82
N ALA A 76 10.59 -3.58 -2.81
CA ALA A 76 9.65 -2.49 -2.59
C ALA A 76 8.54 -2.88 -1.61
N LEU A 77 7.98 -4.08 -1.74
CA LEU A 77 6.93 -4.61 -0.85
C LEU A 77 7.47 -4.87 0.56
N GLN A 78 8.67 -5.44 0.69
CA GLN A 78 9.33 -5.60 1.99
C GLN A 78 9.60 -4.25 2.65
N CYS A 79 10.07 -3.25 1.91
CA CYS A 79 10.23 -1.88 2.42
C CYS A 79 8.89 -1.28 2.86
N LEU A 80 7.81 -1.51 2.12
CA LEU A 80 6.46 -1.09 2.51
C LEU A 80 6.04 -1.76 3.82
N GLY A 81 6.25 -3.08 3.96
CA GLY A 81 6.04 -3.81 5.20
C GLY A 81 6.82 -3.27 6.39
N ALA A 82 8.12 -2.98 6.20
CA ALA A 82 8.97 -2.37 7.21
C ALA A 82 8.46 -1.01 7.69
N ARG A 83 7.84 -0.22 6.81
CA ARG A 83 7.20 1.05 7.19
C ARG A 83 5.97 0.82 8.07
N HIS A 84 5.22 -0.26 7.84
CA HIS A 84 4.05 -0.60 8.66
C HIS A 84 4.44 -1.06 10.07
N ALA A 85 5.67 -1.56 10.28
CA ALA A 85 6.19 -1.87 11.62
C ALA A 85 6.38 -0.63 12.51
N ARG A 86 6.31 0.58 11.94
CA ARG A 86 6.39 1.86 12.68
C ARG A 86 5.01 2.44 13.01
N LEU A 87 3.93 1.75 12.66
CA LEU A 87 2.59 2.18 13.03
C LEU A 87 2.42 2.12 14.56
N PRO A 88 1.59 3.01 15.14
CA PRO A 88 1.34 3.01 16.57
C PRO A 88 0.58 1.76 17.05
N TRP A 89 -0.06 1.03 16.14
CA TRP A 89 -0.76 -0.23 16.40
C TRP A 89 -0.01 -1.37 15.71
N PRO A 90 0.30 -2.47 16.41
CA PRO A 90 0.93 -3.63 15.80
C PRO A 90 -0.05 -4.35 14.86
N ILE A 91 0.48 -4.89 13.76
CA ILE A 91 -0.28 -5.72 12.83
C ILE A 91 -0.09 -7.18 13.24
N GLU A 92 -1.04 -7.67 14.03
CA GLU A 92 -1.07 -9.05 14.51
C GLU A 92 -1.36 -10.08 13.38
N PRO A 93 -1.03 -11.38 13.58
CA PRO A 93 -1.26 -12.44 12.59
C PRO A 93 -2.67 -12.47 11.99
N HIS A 94 -3.71 -12.24 12.81
CA HIS A 94 -5.09 -12.27 12.35
C HIS A 94 -5.44 -11.09 11.43
N HIS A 95 -4.77 -9.95 11.57
CA HIS A 95 -4.92 -8.83 10.65
C HIS A 95 -4.36 -9.16 9.28
N TRP A 96 -3.20 -9.83 9.18
CA TRP A 96 -2.64 -10.26 7.90
C TRP A 96 -3.61 -11.19 7.15
N ALA A 97 -4.20 -12.16 7.85
CA ALA A 97 -5.21 -13.04 7.27
C ALA A 97 -6.45 -12.27 6.79
N LEU A 98 -6.89 -11.26 7.57
CA LEU A 98 -7.99 -10.39 7.18
C LEU A 98 -7.66 -9.58 5.92
N PHE A 99 -6.47 -8.98 5.85
CA PHE A 99 -6.00 -8.26 4.66
C PHE A 99 -5.99 -9.19 3.44
N THR A 100 -5.37 -10.38 3.54
CA THR A 100 -5.35 -11.35 2.44
C THR A 100 -6.76 -11.63 1.93
N ARG A 101 -7.68 -12.01 2.82
CA ARG A 101 -9.06 -12.31 2.46
C ARG A 101 -9.76 -11.13 1.78
N CYS A 102 -9.66 -9.93 2.36
CA CYS A 102 -10.35 -8.77 1.81
C CYS A 102 -9.85 -8.41 0.41
N PHE A 103 -8.55 -8.58 0.14
CA PHE A 103 -7.99 -8.39 -1.19
C PHE A 103 -8.40 -9.51 -2.14
N GLU A 104 -8.29 -10.78 -1.73
CA GLU A 104 -8.68 -11.93 -2.54
C GLU A 104 -10.15 -11.91 -2.96
N ASP A 105 -11.06 -11.45 -2.09
CA ASP A 105 -12.50 -11.41 -2.32
C ASP A 105 -12.94 -10.25 -3.25
N ASN A 106 -12.02 -9.37 -3.65
CA ASN A 106 -12.35 -8.18 -4.46
C ASN A 106 -11.45 -8.03 -5.72
N PRO A 107 -11.37 -9.01 -6.63
CA PRO A 107 -10.74 -8.80 -7.92
C PRO A 107 -11.53 -7.79 -8.80
N PRO A 108 -10.91 -7.20 -9.82
CA PRO A 108 -11.59 -6.52 -10.91
C PRO A 108 -12.53 -7.45 -11.68
N LYS A 109 -13.45 -6.82 -12.42
CA LYS A 109 -14.56 -7.49 -13.08
C LYS A 109 -14.09 -8.48 -14.17
N GLU A 110 -13.00 -8.16 -14.84
CA GLU A 110 -12.40 -8.91 -15.96
C GLU A 110 -11.78 -10.21 -15.45
N VAL A 111 -11.27 -10.16 -14.23
CA VAL A 111 -10.64 -11.29 -13.54
C VAL A 111 -11.68 -12.20 -12.92
N PHE A 112 -12.81 -11.63 -12.49
CA PHE A 112 -13.96 -12.41 -12.05
C PHE A 112 -14.56 -13.29 -13.15
N GLN A 113 -14.35 -12.95 -14.42
CA GLN A 113 -15.00 -13.65 -15.55
C GLN A 113 -14.36 -15.01 -15.88
N ASN A 114 -13.17 -15.32 -15.37
CA ASN A 114 -12.52 -16.61 -15.61
C ASN A 114 -11.90 -17.20 -14.33
N ALA A 115 -11.98 -18.53 -14.19
CA ALA A 115 -11.44 -19.23 -13.01
C ALA A 115 -9.91 -19.08 -12.90
N GLU A 116 -9.22 -19.12 -14.04
CA GLU A 116 -7.77 -18.94 -14.10
C GLU A 116 -7.32 -17.57 -13.61
N GLY A 117 -7.99 -16.49 -14.01
CA GLY A 117 -7.68 -15.14 -13.56
C GLY A 117 -7.94 -14.98 -12.07
N HIS A 118 -9.00 -15.59 -11.55
CA HIS A 118 -9.28 -15.60 -10.12
C HIS A 118 -8.16 -16.31 -9.32
N ASP A 119 -7.64 -17.45 -9.81
CA ASP A 119 -6.51 -18.14 -9.17
C ASP A 119 -5.23 -17.29 -9.27
N LEU A 120 -4.96 -16.68 -10.42
CA LEU A 120 -3.83 -15.77 -10.59
C LEU A 120 -3.91 -14.54 -9.66
N TRP A 121 -5.11 -13.99 -9.46
CA TRP A 121 -5.34 -12.90 -8.52
C TRP A 121 -4.98 -13.32 -7.10
N LYS A 122 -5.46 -14.47 -6.65
CA LYS A 122 -5.12 -14.99 -5.32
C LYS A 122 -3.63 -15.23 -5.15
N ILE A 123 -2.96 -15.77 -6.17
CA ILE A 123 -1.50 -15.96 -6.15
C ILE A 123 -0.80 -14.60 -6.02
N MET A 124 -1.21 -13.59 -6.77
CA MET A 124 -0.64 -12.25 -6.72
C MET A 124 -0.87 -11.56 -5.37
N ILE A 125 -2.08 -11.62 -4.82
CA ILE A 125 -2.39 -11.07 -3.50
C ILE A 125 -1.56 -11.75 -2.41
N ASN A 126 -1.48 -13.08 -2.43
CA ASN A 126 -0.63 -13.81 -1.49
C ASN A 126 0.84 -13.41 -1.63
N PHE A 127 1.35 -13.27 -2.84
CA PHE A 127 2.69 -12.77 -3.08
C PHE A 127 2.90 -11.39 -2.43
N ILE A 128 1.96 -10.45 -2.63
CA ILE A 128 2.03 -9.10 -2.04
C ILE A 128 2.09 -9.18 -0.52
N ILE A 129 1.14 -9.88 0.10
CA ILE A 129 1.03 -9.96 1.56
C ILE A 129 2.25 -10.66 2.17
N ILE A 130 2.74 -11.75 1.57
CA ILE A 130 3.94 -12.44 2.03
C ILE A 130 5.15 -11.51 2.01
N GLN A 131 5.39 -10.77 0.92
CA GLN A 131 6.53 -9.86 0.84
C GLN A 131 6.42 -8.71 1.84
N MET A 132 5.22 -8.13 2.02
CA MET A 132 5.00 -7.12 3.05
C MET A 132 5.23 -7.66 4.45
N ARG A 133 4.69 -8.83 4.77
CA ARG A 133 4.85 -9.48 6.08
C ARG A 133 6.31 -9.78 6.40
N LEU A 134 7.09 -10.28 5.45
CA LEU A 134 8.52 -10.51 5.62
C LEU A 134 9.29 -9.23 5.99
N GLY A 135 8.96 -8.10 5.36
CA GLY A 135 9.57 -6.81 5.70
C GLY A 135 9.15 -6.28 7.07
N TYR A 136 7.89 -6.49 7.44
CA TYR A 136 7.33 -6.14 8.74
C TYR A 136 8.03 -6.91 9.87
N GLU A 137 8.03 -8.25 9.80
CA GLU A 137 8.57 -9.14 10.84
C GLU A 137 10.07 -8.89 11.07
N ARG A 138 10.88 -8.77 10.00
CA ARG A 138 12.31 -8.42 10.13
C ARG A 138 12.52 -7.11 10.88
N THR A 139 11.65 -6.13 10.68
CA THR A 139 11.77 -4.82 11.32
C THR A 139 11.36 -4.90 12.79
N MET A 140 10.28 -5.61 13.10
CA MET A 140 9.85 -5.84 14.48
C MET A 140 10.92 -6.58 15.29
N ASP A 141 11.48 -7.67 14.74
CA ASP A 141 12.53 -8.47 15.40
C ASP A 141 13.79 -7.64 15.68
N ASN A 142 14.20 -6.78 14.75
CA ASN A 142 15.34 -5.88 14.94
C ASN A 142 15.09 -4.84 16.04
N ASN A 143 13.87 -4.28 16.11
CA ASN A 143 13.50 -3.34 17.16
C ASN A 143 13.53 -4.01 18.54
N TYR A 144 13.05 -5.26 18.66
CA TYR A 144 13.16 -6.02 19.90
C TYR A 144 14.63 -6.22 20.30
N ARG A 145 15.48 -6.67 19.37
CA ARG A 145 16.91 -6.90 19.63
C ARG A 145 17.65 -5.64 20.10
N GLN A 146 17.38 -4.48 19.50
CA GLN A 146 17.98 -3.21 19.91
C GLN A 146 17.50 -2.76 21.30
N ASN A 147 16.24 -2.99 21.64
CA ASN A 147 15.67 -2.62 22.93
C ASN A 147 16.05 -3.61 24.06
N SER A 148 16.50 -4.82 23.73
CA SER A 148 16.97 -5.83 24.68
C SER A 148 18.50 -5.91 24.80
N ALA A 149 19.26 -5.00 24.18
CA ALA A 149 20.70 -4.97 24.30
C ALA A 149 21.13 -4.49 25.72
N PRO A 150 22.01 -5.21 26.43
CA PRO A 150 22.57 -4.75 27.72
C PRO A 150 23.42 -3.47 27.53
N PRO A 151 23.63 -2.66 28.59
CA PRO A 151 24.28 -1.36 28.48
C PRO A 151 25.72 -1.46 27.91
N PRO A 152 26.19 -0.41 27.21
CA PRO A 152 27.29 -0.52 26.28
C PRO A 152 28.64 -0.63 26.99
N GLY A 153 29.33 -1.74 26.72
CA GLY A 153 30.71 -1.96 27.08
C GLY A 153 31.42 -2.76 26.01
N THR A 154 31.62 -2.18 24.83
CA THR A 154 32.82 -2.31 23.95
C THR A 154 32.56 -1.71 22.56
N PRO A 155 33.51 -0.97 21.96
CA PRO A 155 33.34 -0.34 20.64
C PRO A 155 33.86 -1.23 19.50
N ILE A 156 33.05 -1.49 18.47
CA ILE A 156 33.43 -2.18 17.22
C ILE A 156 32.63 -1.57 16.03
N PRO A 157 33.19 -1.52 14.80
CA PRO A 157 33.12 -0.34 13.94
C PRO A 157 31.98 -0.29 12.92
N THR A 158 31.69 0.96 12.58
CA THR A 158 30.76 1.49 11.60
C THR A 158 30.86 0.80 10.24
N SER A 159 29.74 0.25 9.74
CA SER A 159 29.57 -0.05 8.32
C SER A 159 28.33 0.66 7.78
N ARG A 160 28.58 1.47 6.76
CA ARG A 160 27.66 2.33 6.01
C ARG A 160 26.54 1.52 5.34
N LEU A 161 25.29 1.92 5.53
CA LEU A 161 24.19 1.69 4.60
C LEU A 161 23.25 2.90 4.64
N GLY A 162 23.60 3.92 3.85
CA GLY A 162 22.83 5.14 3.71
C GLY A 162 22.67 5.50 2.25
N ILE A 163 21.93 4.69 1.46
CA ILE A 163 21.55 5.05 0.09
C ILE A 163 20.22 4.36 -0.27
N CYS A 164 19.09 4.82 0.26
CA CYS A 164 17.78 4.60 -0.39
C CYS A 164 16.65 5.56 0.03
N GLU A 165 16.95 6.62 0.78
CA GLU A 165 15.90 7.49 1.33
C GLU A 165 15.31 8.50 0.32
N ASN A 166 15.96 8.76 -0.83
CA ASN A 166 15.68 10.00 -1.58
C ASN A 166 14.84 9.87 -2.86
N LYS A 167 14.48 8.68 -3.34
CA LYS A 167 13.83 8.53 -4.67
C LYS A 167 12.30 8.41 -4.63
N PHE A 168 11.72 7.89 -3.55
CA PHE A 168 10.27 7.70 -3.46
C PHE A 168 9.53 9.00 -3.08
N GLN A 169 10.10 9.82 -2.19
CA GLN A 169 9.53 11.13 -1.84
C GLN A 169 9.59 12.15 -2.99
N ARG A 170 10.65 12.13 -3.83
CA ARG A 170 10.77 13.09 -4.95
C ARG A 170 9.73 12.91 -6.04
N ARG A 171 9.18 11.70 -6.25
CA ARG A 171 8.15 11.46 -7.28
C ARG A 171 6.78 12.01 -6.88
N GLU A 172 6.46 12.02 -5.59
CA GLU A 172 5.20 12.59 -5.08
C GLU A 172 5.24 14.13 -5.08
N SER A 173 6.36 14.73 -4.65
CA SER A 173 6.51 16.20 -4.68
C SER A 173 6.48 16.77 -6.09
N ALA A 174 7.08 16.10 -7.08
CA ALA A 174 7.08 16.56 -8.48
C ALA A 174 5.69 16.49 -9.13
N LYS A 175 4.83 15.53 -8.73
CA LYS A 175 3.44 15.45 -9.21
C LYS A 175 2.56 16.55 -8.60
N GLN A 176 2.87 16.96 -7.37
CA GLN A 176 2.13 18.00 -6.66
C GLN A 176 2.45 19.41 -7.20
N GLU A 177 3.73 19.70 -7.48
CA GLU A 177 4.16 20.98 -8.10
C GLU A 177 3.63 21.17 -9.54
N LEU A 178 3.52 20.09 -10.33
CA LEU A 178 2.96 20.15 -11.68
C LEU A 178 1.44 20.42 -11.66
N LYS A 179 0.73 19.90 -10.66
CA LYS A 179 -0.71 20.12 -10.49
C LYS A 179 -1.00 21.57 -10.09
N GLU A 180 -0.25 22.11 -9.13
CA GLU A 180 -0.39 23.51 -8.68
C GLU A 180 -0.04 24.52 -9.79
N ARG A 181 0.96 24.22 -10.64
CA ARG A 181 1.23 25.07 -11.82
C ARG A 181 0.10 25.07 -12.84
N SER A 182 -0.54 23.93 -13.09
CA SER A 182 -1.65 23.83 -14.04
C SER A 182 -2.92 24.57 -13.60
N GLU A 183 -3.13 24.71 -12.29
CA GLU A 183 -4.30 25.41 -11.72
C GLU A 183 -4.09 26.94 -11.63
N SER A 184 -2.84 27.42 -11.70
CA SER A 184 -2.52 28.86 -11.68
C SER A 184 -2.62 29.57 -13.04
N ILE A 185 -2.71 28.83 -14.15
CA ILE A 185 -2.86 29.40 -15.49
C ILE A 185 -4.36 29.46 -15.80
N GLY A 186 -5.01 30.52 -15.32
CA GLY A 186 -6.42 30.80 -15.61
C GLY A 186 -6.69 30.97 -17.12
N PRO A 187 -7.95 30.82 -17.56
CA PRO A 187 -8.30 30.83 -18.97
C PRO A 187 -8.12 32.24 -19.55
N LEU A 188 -7.11 32.42 -20.40
CA LEU A 188 -7.02 33.59 -21.27
C LEU A 188 -8.18 33.54 -22.27
N GLY A 189 -9.15 34.42 -22.03
CA GLY A 189 -10.35 34.56 -22.84
C GLY A 189 -10.04 34.78 -24.31
N ARG A 190 -10.63 33.93 -25.16
CA ARG A 190 -10.85 34.25 -26.58
C ARG A 190 -11.95 35.30 -26.65
N LYS A 191 -11.60 36.53 -27.01
CA LYS A 191 -12.53 37.47 -27.63
C LYS A 191 -12.41 37.28 -29.15
N PHE A 192 -13.53 36.93 -29.78
CA PHE A 192 -13.81 37.26 -31.17
C PHE A 192 -14.33 38.70 -31.22
#